data_AF-A0A9D6WTG2-F1
#
_entry.id   AF-A0A9D6WTG2-F1
#
_cell.length_a   1.000
_cell.length_b   1.000
_cell.length_c   1.000
_cell.angle_alpha   90.00
_cell.angle_beta   90.00
_cell.angle_gamma   90.00
#
_symmetry.space_group_name_H-M   'P 1'
#
loop_
_entity.id
_entity.type
_entity.pdbx_description
1 polymer ?
#
loop_
_entity_poly.entity_id
_entity_poly.type
_entity_poly.pdbx_seq_one_letter_code
_entity_poly.pdbx_strand_id
1 'polypeptide(L)' 'MADTGLKIGDPAPDFTLPGVITKPEVARIEIKLSDYRDRKNVVIAFHPFAFTAN' A
#
# COMPACT_ATOMS: atom_id res chain seq x y z
N MET A 1 13.49 2.69 -20.20
CA MET A 1 12.51 2.14 -19.24
C MET A 1 13.18 2.18 -17.88
N ALA A 2 12.55 2.76 -16.85
CA ALA A 2 13.17 2.83 -15.52
C ALA A 2 13.24 1.42 -14.92
N ASP A 3 14.42 1.00 -14.46
CA ASP A 3 14.59 -0.19 -13.65
C ASP A 3 14.07 0.12 -12.24
N THR A 4 13.02 -0.58 -11.83
CA THR A 4 12.36 -0.34 -10.54
C THR A 4 13.08 -1.03 -9.38
N GLY A 5 14.08 -1.88 -9.64
CA GLY A 5 14.77 -2.67 -8.63
C GLY A 5 13.88 -3.69 -7.91
N LEU A 6 12.65 -3.91 -8.40
CA LEU A 6 11.70 -4.88 -7.83
C LEU A 6 11.92 -6.26 -8.44
N LYS A 7 12.19 -7.24 -7.58
CA LYS A 7 12.41 -8.63 -7.99
C LYS A 7 11.55 -9.58 -7.16
N ILE A 8 10.95 -10.56 -7.82
CA ILE A 8 10.12 -11.59 -7.17
C ILE A 8 10.99 -12.40 -6.20
N GLY A 9 10.45 -12.63 -5.00
CA GLY A 9 11.12 -13.36 -3.91
C GLY A 9 11.98 -12.48 -3.01
N ASP A 10 12.38 -11.29 -3.49
CA ASP A 10 13.07 -10.32 -2.64
C ASP A 10 12.05 -9.64 -1.71
N PRO A 11 12.45 -9.20 -0.50
CA PRO A 11 11.57 -8.45 0.37
C PRO A 11 11.02 -7.19 -0.31
N ALA A 12 9.70 -6.97 -0.20
CA ALA A 12 9.09 -5.74 -0.69
C ALA A 12 9.72 -4.50 -0.01
N PRO A 13 10.02 -3.41 -0.76
CA PRO A 13 10.55 -2.18 -0.20
C PRO A 13 9.67 -1.65 0.92
N ASP A 14 10.27 -1.30 2.05
CA ASP A 14 9.52 -0.73 3.16
C ASP A 14 9.14 0.72 2.87
N PHE A 15 7.94 1.11 3.29
CA PHE A 15 7.44 2.47 3.14
C PHE A 15 6.42 2.78 4.24
N THR A 16 6.22 4.07 4.46
CA THR A 16 5.14 4.60 5.28
C THR A 16 4.28 5.51 4.43
N LEU A 17 2.96 5.30 4.46
CA LEU A 17 1.99 6.09 3.71
C LEU A 17 0.89 6.62 4.63
N PRO A 18 0.42 7.86 4.43
CA PRO A 18 -0.80 8.33 5.05
C PRO A 18 -2.00 7.60 4.41
N GLY A 19 -2.94 7.18 5.25
CA GLY A 19 -4.15 6.48 4.85
C GLY A 19 -5.40 7.05 5.49
N VAL A 20 -6.56 6.71 4.92
CA VAL A 20 -7.87 7.01 5.50
C VAL A 20 -8.69 5.72 5.55
N ILE A 21 -9.12 5.34 6.75
CA ILE A 21 -10.14 4.31 6.94
C ILE A 21 -11.49 5.03 6.98
N THR A 22 -12.45 4.63 6.15
CA THR A 22 -13.74 5.31 6.04
C THR A 22 -14.88 4.59 6.78
N LYS A 23 -14.63 3.41 7.34
CA LYS A 23 -15.62 2.57 8.05
C LYS A 23 -14.98 1.83 9.22
N PRO A 24 -15.65 1.71 10.38
CA PRO A 24 -16.98 2.24 10.70
C PRO A 24 -17.01 3.77 10.84
N GLU A 25 -15.89 4.39 11.19
CA GLU A 25 -15.72 5.85 11.28
C GLU A 25 -14.57 6.31 10.38
N VAL A 26 -14.55 7.61 10.06
CA VAL A 26 -13.47 8.20 9.27
C VAL A 26 -12.27 8.48 10.18
N ALA A 27 -11.17 7.76 9.97
CA ALA A 27 -9.92 7.94 10.70
C ALA A 27 -8.76 8.12 9.72
N ARG A 28 -7.88 9.07 10.03
CA ARG A 28 -6.56 9.18 9.39
C ARG A 28 -5.59 8.26 10.11
N ILE A 29 -4.77 7.57 9.35
CA ILE A 29 -3.78 6.62 9.88
C ILE A 29 -2.46 6.77 9.14
N GLU A 30 -1.38 6.35 9.78
CA GLU A 30 -0.09 6.08 9.13
C GLU A 30 0.03 4.57 8.95
N ILE A 31 0.31 4.12 7.73
CA ILE A 31 0.46 2.70 7.39
C ILE A 31 1.92 2.46 7.05
N LYS A 32 2.59 1.62 7.84
CA LYS A 32 3.93 1.13 7.53
C LYS A 32 3.87 -0.31 7.03
N LEU A 33 4.45 -0.59 5.86
CA LEU A 33 4.38 -1.94 5.27
C LEU A 33 5.00 -3.01 6.19
N SER A 34 6.10 -2.70 6.85
CA SER A 34 6.77 -3.63 7.78
C SER A 34 5.87 -4.12 8.92
N ASP A 35 4.84 -3.38 9.30
CA ASP A 35 3.97 -3.74 10.43
C ASP A 35 3.08 -4.96 10.13
N TYR A 36 2.98 -5.32 8.85
CA TYR A 36 2.23 -6.48 8.36
C TYR A 36 3.09 -7.70 8.04
N ARG A 37 4.44 -7.56 8.07
CA ARG A 37 5.36 -8.69 7.83
C ARG A 37 5.09 -9.81 8.83
N ASP A 38 5.14 -11.04 8.33
CA ASP A 38 4.92 -12.28 9.09
C ASP A 38 3.56 -12.40 9.81
N ARG A 39 2.66 -11.46 9.58
CA ARG A 39 1.35 -11.37 10.22
C ARG A 39 0.23 -11.66 9.23
N LYS A 40 0.32 -11.10 8.02
CA LYS A 40 -0.69 -11.22 6.95
C LYS A 40 -0.04 -11.10 5.58
N ASN A 41 -0.65 -11.72 4.57
CA ASN A 41 -0.36 -11.39 3.17
C ASN A 41 -0.96 -10.02 2.84
N VAL A 42 -0.22 -9.21 2.08
CA VAL A 42 -0.58 -7.83 1.72
C VAL A 42 -0.70 -7.71 0.20
N VAL A 43 -1.77 -7.08 -0.27
CA VAL A 43 -1.96 -6.72 -1.68
C VAL A 43 -1.95 -5.19 -1.79
N ILE A 44 -1.16 -4.66 -2.72
CA ILE A 44 -1.06 -3.23 -3.00
C ILE A 44 -1.62 -2.99 -4.41
N ALA A 45 -2.54 -2.05 -4.53
CA ALA A 45 -3.11 -1.62 -5.81
C ALA A 45 -2.96 -0.10 -5.96
N PHE A 46 -2.55 0.33 -7.14
CA PHE A 46 -2.49 1.73 -7.51
C PHE A 46 -3.60 2.01 -8.52
N HIS A 47 -4.36 3.08 -8.31
CA HIS A 47 -5.34 3.57 -9.29
C HIS A 47 -5.00 5.02 -9.66
N PRO A 48 -5.27 5.48 -10.90
CA PRO A 48 -4.80 6.79 -11.36
C PRO A 48 -5.41 7.95 -10.58
N PHE A 49 -6.72 7.91 -10.35
CA PHE A 49 -7.45 8.95 -9.62
C PHE A 49 -8.77 8.41 -9.05
N ALA A 50 -9.31 9.05 -8.02
CA ALA A 50 -10.63 8.72 -7.48
C ALA A 50 -11.74 9.22 -8.43
N PHE A 51 -12.93 8.60 -8.39
CA PHE A 51 -14.08 9.02 -9.22
C PHE A 51 -13.81 9.04 -10.74
N THR A 52 -12.88 8.21 -11.22
CA THR A 52 -12.72 7.97 -12.65
C THR A 52 -13.52 6.74 -13.03
N ALA A 53 -14.48 6.92 -13.94
CA ALA A 53 -15.28 5.86 -14.53
C ALA A 53 -15.03 5.92 -16.04
N ASN A 54 -14.74 4.76 -16.63
CA ASN A 54 -15.07 4.55 -18.03
C ASN A 54 -16.59 4.54 -18.17
#